data_AF-A0A820P6D6-F1
#
_entry.id   AF-A0A820P6D6-F1
#
_cell.length_a   1.000
_cell.length_b   1.000
_cell.length_c   1.000
_cell.angle_alpha   90.00
_cell.angle_beta   90.00
_cell.angle_gamma   90.00
#
_symmetry.space_group_name_H-M   'P 1'
#
loop_
_entity.id
_entity.type
_entity.pdbx_description
1 polymer ?
#
loop_
_entity_poly.entity_id
_entity_poly.type
_entity_poly.pdbx_seq_one_letter_code
_entity_poly.pdbx_strand_id
1 'polypeptide(L)'
;MKVDIYLTRLFADQLYLFQYPLRPNHLQFENNSTFIGARLKPKNKLVQLDYTLDTESNFHCKTNENHVLDNWTSSSTNEKINSIDRLTLSSTNITYGDNYKRFAAGILTPNGIQLSPLNAIFQLRPDFDST
;
A
#
# COMPACT_ATOMS: atom_id res chain seq x y z
N MET A 1 -37.87 -3.06 -7.86
CA MET A 1 -36.74 -4.01 -7.74
C MET A 1 -36.40 -4.13 -6.27
N LYS A 2 -36.43 -5.34 -5.70
CA LYS A 2 -36.06 -5.61 -4.30
C LYS A 2 -34.67 -6.25 -4.30
N VAL A 3 -33.77 -5.74 -3.47
CA VAL A 3 -32.42 -6.28 -3.30
C VAL A 3 -32.24 -6.59 -1.82
N ASP A 4 -31.91 -7.84 -1.51
CA ASP A 4 -31.65 -8.26 -0.13
C ASP A 4 -30.24 -7.83 0.29
N ILE A 5 -30.11 -7.42 1.55
CA ILE A 5 -28.85 -6.90 2.12
C ILE A 5 -28.45 -7.78 3.29
N TYR A 6 -27.23 -8.31 3.23
CA TYR A 6 -26.63 -9.15 4.24
C TYR A 6 -25.43 -8.44 4.88
N LEU A 7 -25.31 -8.51 6.21
CA LEU A 7 -24.17 -7.95 6.93
C LEU A 7 -23.30 -9.08 7.47
N THR A 8 -22.04 -9.15 7.02
CA THR A 8 -21.05 -10.11 7.48
C THR A 8 -20.02 -9.39 8.36
N ARG A 9 -19.79 -9.91 9.58
CA ARG A 9 -18.83 -9.34 10.54
C ARG A 9 -17.55 -10.16 10.71
N LEU A 10 -17.40 -11.25 9.95
CA LEU A 10 -16.27 -12.19 10.07
C LEU A 10 -14.90 -11.50 9.95
N PHE A 11 -14.80 -10.44 9.13
CA PHE A 11 -13.55 -9.71 8.87
C PHE A 11 -13.56 -8.28 9.40
N ALA A 12 -14.50 -7.91 10.29
CA ALA A 12 -14.68 -6.52 10.71
C ALA A 12 -13.40 -5.90 11.31
N ASP A 13 -12.56 -6.69 11.98
CA ASP A 13 -11.31 -6.24 12.58
C ASP A 13 -10.08 -6.42 11.68
N GLN A 14 -10.24 -7.04 10.51
CA GLN A 14 -9.13 -7.44 9.63
C GLN A 14 -9.24 -6.89 8.20
N LEU A 15 -10.38 -6.30 7.85
CA LEU A 15 -10.62 -5.76 6.53
C LEU A 15 -10.16 -4.30 6.45
N TYR A 16 -9.17 -4.05 5.58
CA TYR A 16 -8.61 -2.73 5.35
C TYR A 16 -8.79 -2.32 3.89
N LEU A 17 -8.94 -1.02 3.64
CA LEU A 17 -8.96 -0.46 2.29
C LEU A 17 -7.67 0.33 2.05
N PHE A 18 -6.90 -0.08 1.05
CA PHE A 18 -5.70 0.64 0.61
C PHE A 18 -6.01 1.47 -0.63
N GLN A 19 -5.65 2.74 -0.59
CA GLN A 19 -5.81 3.69 -1.68
C GLN A 19 -4.43 4.20 -2.11
N TYR A 20 -4.24 4.39 -3.42
CA TYR A 20 -2.98 4.84 -4.02
C TYR A 20 -3.21 6.14 -4.79
N PRO A 21 -3.25 7.31 -4.12
CA PRO A 21 -3.66 8.57 -4.76
C PRO A 21 -2.79 9.00 -5.94
N LEU A 22 -1.53 8.57 -5.97
CA LEU A 22 -0.56 8.90 -7.02
C LEU A 22 -0.56 7.90 -8.19
N ARG A 23 -1.38 6.85 -8.13
CA ARG A 23 -1.42 5.80 -9.15
C ARG A 23 -2.75 5.83 -9.90
N PRO A 24 -2.75 6.10 -11.22
CA PRO A 24 -3.95 6.05 -12.04
C PRO A 24 -4.59 4.66 -12.05
N ASN A 25 -5.93 4.61 -12.16
CA ASN A 25 -6.69 3.35 -12.12
C ASN A 25 -6.33 2.34 -13.24
N HIS A 26 -5.87 2.82 -14.40
CA HIS A 26 -5.46 1.95 -15.51
C HIS A 26 -4.07 1.31 -15.30
N LEU A 27 -3.27 1.83 -14.36
CA LEU A 27 -1.98 1.25 -13.97
C LEU A 27 -2.17 0.49 -12.67
N GLN A 28 -2.80 -0.68 -12.72
CA GLN A 28 -2.96 -1.51 -11.53
C GLN A 28 -1.62 -2.11 -11.09
N PHE A 29 -1.55 -2.59 -9.86
CA PHE A 29 -0.44 -3.43 -9.43
C PHE A 29 -0.67 -4.83 -9.99
N GLU A 30 0.26 -5.36 -10.77
CA GLU A 30 0.15 -6.73 -11.27
C GLU A 30 0.31 -7.75 -10.15
N ASN A 31 -0.48 -8.82 -10.21
CA ASN A 31 -0.77 -9.71 -9.08
C ASN A 31 0.43 -10.52 -8.54
N ASN A 32 1.54 -10.68 -9.27
CA ASN A 32 2.45 -11.80 -8.99
C ASN A 32 3.90 -11.47 -8.62
N SER A 33 4.41 -10.24 -8.79
CA SER A 33 5.87 -10.01 -8.64
C SER A 33 6.28 -8.66 -8.06
N THR A 34 5.33 -7.83 -7.63
CA THR A 34 5.62 -6.44 -7.31
C THR A 34 5.88 -6.17 -5.85
N PHE A 35 5.16 -6.83 -4.94
CA PHE A 35 5.30 -6.60 -3.49
C PHE A 35 6.17 -7.69 -2.85
N ILE A 36 7.25 -7.28 -2.19
CA ILE A 36 8.22 -8.17 -1.53
C ILE A 36 8.11 -8.15 0.00
N GLY A 37 7.38 -7.19 0.56
CA GLY A 37 7.22 -7.09 2.01
C GLY A 37 6.01 -6.24 2.40
N ALA A 38 5.40 -6.59 3.53
CA ALA A 38 4.34 -5.82 4.16
C ALA A 38 4.57 -5.77 5.67
N ARG A 39 4.45 -4.57 6.25
CA ARG A 39 4.56 -4.33 7.69
C ARG A 39 3.30 -3.62 8.14
N LEU A 40 2.61 -4.16 9.16
CA LEU A 40 1.41 -3.57 9.73
C LEU A 40 1.60 -3.41 11.25
N LYS A 41 1.31 -2.22 11.76
CA LYS A 41 1.15 -1.93 13.19
C LYS A 41 -0.35 -1.73 13.47
N PRO A 42 -1.09 -2.76 13.93
CA PRO A 42 -2.55 -2.70 14.03
C PRO A 42 -3.07 -1.64 15.00
N LYS A 43 -2.40 -1.46 16.15
CA LYS A 43 -2.78 -0.48 17.18
C LYS A 43 -2.62 0.95 16.68
N ASN A 44 -1.51 1.23 16.01
CA ASN A 44 -1.17 2.57 15.52
C ASN A 44 -1.73 2.84 14.12
N LYS A 45 -2.35 1.84 13.49
CA LYS A 45 -2.90 1.93 12.12
C LYS A 45 -1.82 2.48 11.17
N LEU A 46 -0.67 1.81 11.13
CA LEU A 46 0.41 2.13 10.20
C LEU A 46 0.72 0.91 9.36
N VAL A 47 0.80 1.10 8.05
CA VAL A 47 1.17 0.11 7.06
C VAL A 47 2.36 0.64 6.27
N GLN A 48 3.31 -0.26 6.01
CA GLN A 48 4.33 -0.07 4.98
C GLN A 48 4.29 -1.25 4.03
N LEU A 49 4.42 -0.97 2.74
CA LEU A 49 4.57 -1.98 1.69
C LEU A 49 5.87 -1.74 0.96
N ASP A 50 6.59 -2.80 0.68
CA ASP A 50 7.82 -2.77 -0.09
C ASP A 50 7.55 -3.31 -1.50
N TYR A 51 7.93 -2.53 -2.50
CA TYR A 51 7.69 -2.79 -3.92
C TYR A 51 9.04 -2.94 -4.64
N THR A 52 9.21 -3.97 -5.46
CA THR A 52 10.43 -4.17 -6.27
C THR A 52 10.40 -3.34 -7.55
N LEU A 53 11.51 -2.69 -7.86
CA LEU A 53 11.73 -1.94 -9.09
C LEU A 53 12.44 -2.81 -10.13
N ASP A 54 12.06 -2.64 -11.39
CA ASP A 54 12.75 -3.28 -12.52
C ASP A 54 13.97 -2.43 -12.93
N THR A 55 15.14 -2.81 -12.40
CA THR A 55 16.40 -2.10 -12.65
C THR A 55 17.01 -2.37 -14.02
N GLU A 56 16.47 -3.33 -14.77
CA GLU A 56 16.90 -3.66 -16.15
C GLU A 56 15.99 -3.00 -17.20
N SER A 57 14.93 -2.33 -16.76
CA SER A 57 14.04 -1.57 -17.64
C SER A 57 14.74 -0.37 -18.28
N ASN A 58 14.32 -0.01 -19.50
CA ASN A 58 14.74 1.24 -20.16
C ASN A 58 14.28 2.51 -19.41
N PHE A 59 13.38 2.37 -18.43
CA PHE A 59 12.93 3.46 -17.57
C PHE A 59 13.80 3.63 -16.30
N HIS A 60 14.79 2.77 -16.10
CA HIS A 60 15.72 2.83 -14.97
C HIS A 60 17.08 3.40 -15.41
N CYS A 61 17.42 4.59 -14.92
CA CYS A 61 18.69 5.25 -15.28
C CYS A 61 19.80 4.87 -14.29
N LYS A 62 20.64 3.88 -14.67
CA LYS A 62 21.79 3.42 -13.86
C LYS A 62 22.77 4.55 -13.52
N THR A 63 22.94 5.55 -14.39
CA THR A 63 23.79 6.73 -14.11
C THR A 63 23.23 7.55 -12.94
N ASN A 64 21.92 7.81 -12.93
CA ASN A 64 21.30 8.59 -11.84
C ASN A 64 21.31 7.80 -10.52
N GLU A 65 21.07 6.49 -10.58
CA GLU A 65 21.17 5.60 -9.41
C GLU A 65 22.57 5.69 -8.77
N ASN A 66 23.64 5.56 -9.56
CA ASN A 66 25.01 5.67 -9.06
C ASN A 66 25.28 7.02 -8.39
N HIS A 67 24.80 8.13 -8.96
CA HIS A 67 24.93 9.44 -8.35
C HIS A 67 24.23 9.55 -6.98
N VAL A 68 23.07 8.92 -6.82
CA VAL A 68 22.36 8.89 -5.54
C VAL A 68 23.11 8.02 -4.53
N LEU A 69 23.58 6.84 -4.93
CA LEU A 69 24.33 5.91 -4.08
C LEU A 69 25.67 6.51 -3.60
N ASP A 70 26.37 7.25 -4.45
CA ASP A 70 27.63 7.92 -4.08
C ASP A 70 27.40 8.99 -2.99
N ASN A 71 26.31 9.77 -3.08
CA ASN A 71 25.94 10.76 -2.07
C ASN A 71 25.44 10.12 -0.76
N TRP A 72 24.78 8.97 -0.86
CA TRP A 72 24.28 8.22 0.29
C TRP A 72 25.43 7.60 1.11
N THR A 73 26.34 6.92 0.43
CA THR A 73 27.48 6.22 1.06
C THR A 73 28.48 7.17 1.71
N SER A 74 28.54 8.42 1.26
CA SER A 74 29.35 9.47 1.89
C SER A 74 28.70 10.05 3.16
N SER A 75 27.43 9.76 3.44
CA SER A 75 26.66 10.31 4.57
C SER A 75 26.33 9.30 5.69
N SER A 76 26.23 7.99 5.39
CA SER A 76 25.81 6.97 6.37
C SER A 76 26.92 5.96 6.69
N THR A 77 27.30 5.82 7.96
CA THR A 77 28.50 5.06 8.36
C THR A 77 28.37 3.53 8.44
N ASN A 78 27.22 2.87 8.20
CA ASN A 78 27.12 1.44 8.56
C ASN A 78 26.44 0.46 7.61
N GLU A 79 25.79 0.85 6.50
CA GLU A 79 25.33 -0.11 5.49
C GLU A 79 25.53 0.44 4.08
N LYS A 80 26.38 -0.23 3.30
CA LYS A 80 26.62 0.12 1.90
C LYS A 80 25.45 -0.41 1.06
N ILE A 81 24.50 0.46 0.75
CA ILE A 81 23.43 0.16 -0.23
C ILE A 81 24.10 0.06 -1.60
N ASN A 82 23.93 -1.08 -2.28
CA ASN A 82 24.58 -1.35 -3.57
C ASN A 82 23.65 -1.14 -4.76
N SER A 83 22.34 -1.03 -4.53
CA SER A 83 21.32 -0.83 -5.56
C SER A 83 20.05 -0.23 -4.97
N ILE A 84 19.32 0.54 -5.77
CA ILE A 84 17.99 1.07 -5.49
C ILE A 84 16.98 0.23 -6.29
N ASP A 85 16.74 -0.98 -5.81
CA ASP A 85 15.88 -1.99 -6.43
C ASP A 85 14.48 -2.06 -5.76
N ARG A 86 14.21 -1.18 -4.81
CA ARG A 86 12.99 -1.19 -3.99
C ARG A 86 12.45 0.21 -3.76
N LEU A 87 11.12 0.30 -3.76
CA LEU A 87 10.35 1.46 -3.34
C LEU A 87 9.50 1.08 -2.12
N THR A 88 9.63 1.82 -1.03
CA THR A 88 8.72 1.68 0.12
C THR A 88 7.55 2.63 -0.01
N LEU A 89 6.34 2.12 0.24
CA LEU A 89 5.11 2.90 0.37
C LEU A 89 4.70 2.95 1.83
N SER A 90 4.57 4.16 2.38
CA SER A 90 4.11 4.39 3.76
C SER A 90 2.67 4.89 3.79
N SER A 91 1.91 4.46 4.79
CA SER A 91 0.48 4.78 4.90
C SER A 91 0.21 6.03 5.73
N THR A 92 -0.83 6.77 5.36
CA THR A 92 -1.58 7.66 6.25
C THR A 92 -2.97 7.08 6.48
N ASN A 93 -3.39 6.93 7.74
CA ASN A 93 -4.77 6.55 8.07
C ASN A 93 -5.69 7.77 7.90
N ILE A 94 -6.72 7.65 7.06
CA ILE A 94 -7.69 8.73 6.81
C ILE A 94 -8.98 8.59 7.63
N THR A 95 -9.15 7.45 8.30
CA THR A 95 -10.26 7.19 9.22
C THR A 95 -9.84 7.52 10.66
N TYR A 96 -9.91 8.81 11.01
CA TYR A 96 -9.62 9.28 12.37
C TYR A 96 -10.73 8.90 13.36
N GLY A 97 -10.35 8.48 14.57
CA GLY A 97 -11.29 8.08 15.63
C GLY A 97 -12.23 6.96 15.19
N ASP A 98 -13.52 7.12 15.47
CA ASP A 98 -14.55 6.12 15.16
C ASP A 98 -15.15 6.24 13.74
N ASN A 99 -14.58 7.09 12.90
CA ASN A 99 -15.14 7.36 11.57
C ASN A 99 -15.12 6.14 10.62
N TYR A 100 -14.27 5.14 10.88
CA TYR A 100 -14.23 3.90 10.12
C TYR A 100 -15.57 3.12 10.16
N LYS A 101 -16.36 3.28 11.24
CA LYS A 101 -17.66 2.61 11.43
C LYS A 101 -18.73 3.01 10.41
N ARG A 102 -18.47 4.05 9.60
CA ARG A 102 -19.37 4.53 8.52
C ARG A 102 -19.07 3.92 7.16
N PHE A 103 -18.03 3.08 7.05
CA PHE A 103 -17.59 2.51 5.78
C PHE A 103 -17.68 0.99 5.79
N ALA A 104 -18.10 0.43 4.67
CA ALA A 104 -18.18 -1.00 4.43
C ALA A 104 -17.79 -1.31 2.98
N ALA A 105 -17.15 -2.46 2.75
CA ALA A 105 -17.02 -3.05 1.44
C ALA A 105 -18.29 -3.85 1.11
N GLY A 106 -18.76 -3.76 -0.12
CA GLY A 106 -19.93 -4.49 -0.59
C GLY A 106 -19.61 -5.36 -1.80
N ILE A 107 -20.05 -6.61 -1.78
CA ILE A 107 -20.04 -7.49 -2.95
C ILE A 107 -21.48 -7.63 -3.44
N LEU A 108 -21.72 -7.20 -4.68
CA LEU A 108 -23.01 -7.37 -5.36
C LEU A 108 -23.04 -8.74 -6.03
N THR A 109 -24.06 -9.53 -5.70
CA THR A 109 -24.31 -10.85 -6.29
C THR A 109 -25.74 -10.90 -6.83
N PRO A 110 -26.10 -11.90 -7.66
CA PRO A 110 -27.49 -12.10 -8.09
C PRO A 110 -28.47 -12.28 -6.92
N ASN A 111 -28.00 -12.76 -5.77
CA ASN A 111 -28.82 -13.03 -4.58
C ASN A 111 -28.94 -11.82 -3.64
N GLY A 112 -28.28 -10.70 -3.93
CA GLY A 112 -28.27 -9.52 -3.06
C GLY A 112 -26.87 -8.95 -2.83
N ILE A 113 -26.77 -8.05 -1.85
CA ILE A 113 -25.53 -7.35 -1.49
C ILE A 113 -25.02 -7.89 -0.16
N GLN A 114 -23.75 -8.28 -0.11
CA GLN A 114 -23.06 -8.65 1.12
C GLN A 114 -22.14 -7.51 1.56
N LEU A 115 -22.41 -6.92 2.72
CA LEU A 115 -21.64 -5.81 3.30
C LEU A 115 -20.70 -6.34 4.39
N SER A 116 -19.47 -5.85 4.38
CA SER A 116 -18.45 -6.09 5.42
C SER A 116 -17.87 -4.77 5.91
N PRO A 117 -17.95 -4.46 7.22
CA PRO A 117 -17.37 -3.23 7.78
C PRO A 117 -15.86 -3.14 7.54
N LEU A 118 -15.34 -1.93 7.30
CA LEU A 118 -13.90 -1.68 7.20
C LEU A 118 -13.31 -1.29 8.55
N ASN A 119 -12.15 -1.84 8.89
CA ASN A 119 -11.41 -1.52 10.12
C ASN A 119 -10.59 -0.22 10.01
N ALA A 120 -10.09 0.09 8.81
CA ALA A 120 -9.45 1.37 8.49
C ALA A 120 -9.32 1.56 6.98
N ILE A 121 -9.14 2.82 6.58
CA ILE A 121 -8.79 3.20 5.21
C ILE A 121 -7.41 3.88 5.24
N PHE A 122 -6.50 3.40 4.41
CA PHE A 122 -5.13 3.87 4.30
C PHE A 122 -4.87 4.49 2.94
N GLN A 123 -4.21 5.64 2.93
CA GLN A 123 -3.60 6.20 1.73
C GLN A 123 -2.12 5.89 1.73
N LEU A 124 -1.65 5.16 0.72
CA LEU A 124 -0.26 4.77 0.55
C LEU A 124 0.44 5.75 -0.39
N ARG A 125 1.62 6.22 0.01
CA ARG A 125 2.48 7.14 -0.75
C ARG A 125 3.93 6.67 -0.72
N PRO A 126 4.73 6.95 -1.76
CA PRO A 126 6.19 6.78 -1.73
C PRO A 126 6.80 7.40 -0.48
N ASP A 127 7.66 6.63 0.18
CA ASP A 127 8.45 7.04 1.32
C ASP A 127 9.93 7.07 0.94
N PHE A 128 10.52 8.25 1.02
CA PHE A 128 11.91 8.50 0.62
C PHE A 128 12.88 8.54 1.80
N ASP A 129 12.37 8.51 3.03
CA ASP A 129 13.21 8.48 4.24
C ASP A 129 13.56 7.04 4.67
N SER A 130 12.77 6.08 4.20
CA SER A 130 12.88 4.65 4.55
C SER A 130 13.60 3.78 3.49
N THR A 131 13.96 4.36 2.34
CA THR A 131 14.63 3.67 1.23
C THR A 131 16.12 3.87 1.35
#